data_AF-A0A562IKN3-F1
#
_entry.id   AF-A0A562IKN3-F1
#
_cell.length_a   1.000
_cell.length_b   1.000
_cell.length_c   1.000
_cell.angle_alpha   90.00
_cell.angle_beta   90.00
_cell.angle_gamma   90.00
#
_symmetry.space_group_name_H-M   'P 1'
#
loop_
_entity.id
_entity.type
_entity.pdbx_description
1 polymer ?
#
loop_
_entity_poly.entity_id
_entity_poly.type
_entity_poly.pdbx_seq_one_letter_code
_entity_poly.pdbx_strand_id
1 'polypeptide(L)'
;MQADGAQVEGPLDQTLDAVRAEGEHVEAIEQDGRWEVADYGDVDFDHPDTRPRLRGWLHLFAFFGSIVAGAVLIPLAAAQSARAGWSVALYCVTILGLFGVSALYHRRRWSPRGWKLMKRADHSMIFVFIAGTYTPFALLAVPEPTGWWLLLTVWSGAALGVTLKVIWPTAPRWLGVPIYLALGWAAVFVLVDILELAGVTALVLLAAGGLLYSVGAIAYASKRPNPWPGTFGYHEVFHAMTIVAAICHYIAVYFVIYNSPYT
;
A
#
# COMPACT_ATOMS: atom_id res chain seq x y z
N MET A 1 9.48 -30.84 19.84
CA MET A 1 10.55 -29.85 20.12
C MET A 1 9.83 -28.57 20.50
N GLN A 2 9.67 -28.36 21.80
CA GLN A 2 9.02 -27.18 22.38
C GLN A 2 10.05 -26.04 22.23
N ALA A 3 9.69 -24.95 21.55
CA ALA A 3 10.54 -23.76 21.56
C ALA A 3 10.57 -23.26 23.00
N ASP A 4 11.76 -23.25 23.60
CA ASP A 4 11.99 -22.81 24.97
C ASP A 4 11.81 -21.30 24.99
N GLY A 5 10.61 -20.84 25.34
CA GLY A 5 10.28 -19.41 25.42
C GLY A 5 10.98 -18.80 26.61
N ALA A 6 12.26 -18.47 26.46
CA ALA A 6 13.05 -17.84 27.51
C ALA A 6 12.39 -16.50 27.89
N GLN A 7 11.87 -16.43 29.11
CA GLN A 7 11.36 -15.19 29.69
C GLN A 7 12.53 -14.39 30.24
N VAL A 8 12.74 -13.18 29.72
CA VAL A 8 13.84 -12.29 30.14
C VAL A 8 13.25 -11.08 30.86
N GLU A 9 13.61 -10.90 32.13
CA GLU A 9 13.20 -9.75 32.94
C GLU A 9 14.27 -8.65 32.90
N GLY A 10 13.85 -7.39 32.65
CA GLY A 10 14.77 -6.26 32.60
C GLY A 10 14.16 -4.99 31.99
N PRO A 11 14.92 -3.88 31.94
CA PRO A 11 14.50 -2.68 31.21
C PRO A 11 14.18 -3.01 29.76
N LEU A 12 12.99 -2.59 29.28
CA LEU A 12 12.43 -2.98 27.98
C LEU A 12 13.42 -2.79 26.81
N ASP A 13 14.10 -1.65 26.78
CA ASP A 13 15.06 -1.29 25.74
C ASP A 13 16.26 -2.24 25.73
N GLN A 14 16.84 -2.52 26.89
CA GLN A 14 17.98 -3.42 27.04
C GLN A 14 17.61 -4.87 26.71
N THR A 15 16.45 -5.34 27.17
CA THR A 15 15.95 -6.69 26.88
C THR A 15 15.67 -6.85 25.38
N LEU A 16 15.02 -5.87 24.75
CA LEU A 16 14.76 -5.90 23.31
C LEU A 16 16.05 -5.90 22.49
N ASP A 17 17.04 -5.11 22.89
CA ASP A 17 18.31 -5.05 22.17
C ASP A 17 19.15 -6.31 22.37
N ALA A 18 19.10 -6.95 23.55
CA ALA A 18 19.76 -8.24 23.80
C ALA A 18 19.16 -9.36 22.93
N VAL A 19 17.82 -9.53 22.95
CA VAL A 19 17.14 -10.55 22.13
C VAL A 19 17.41 -10.33 20.63
N ARG A 20 17.42 -9.07 20.18
CA ARG A 20 17.75 -8.73 18.79
C ARG A 20 19.21 -9.00 18.44
N ALA A 21 20.15 -8.79 19.37
CA ALA A 21 21.57 -9.08 19.16
C ALA A 21 21.82 -10.59 18.97
N GLU A 22 20.98 -11.42 19.60
CA GLU A 22 20.99 -12.87 19.45
C GLU A 22 20.30 -13.34 18.15
N GLY A 23 19.72 -12.42 17.36
CA GLY A 23 19.01 -12.71 16.12
C GLY A 23 17.60 -13.28 16.33
N GLU A 24 17.12 -13.29 17.58
CA GLU A 24 15.81 -13.78 17.96
C GLU A 24 14.72 -12.69 17.80
N HIS A 25 13.46 -13.13 17.77
CA HIS A 25 12.30 -12.25 17.63
C HIS A 25 11.43 -12.32 18.88
N VAL A 26 11.13 -11.17 19.47
CA VAL A 26 10.20 -11.11 20.60
C VAL A 26 8.77 -11.29 20.09
N GLU A 27 8.08 -12.33 20.57
CA GLU A 27 6.70 -12.61 20.17
C GLU A 27 5.67 -11.81 20.98
N ALA A 28 5.94 -11.57 22.28
CA ALA A 28 5.04 -10.84 23.18
C ALA A 28 5.82 -10.11 24.29
N ILE A 29 5.22 -9.06 24.86
CA ILE A 29 5.75 -8.30 26.00
C ILE A 29 4.58 -7.97 26.93
N GLU A 30 4.73 -8.25 28.23
CA GLU A 30 3.76 -7.91 29.27
C GLU A 30 4.29 -6.72 30.10
N GLN A 31 3.49 -5.66 30.24
CA GLN A 31 3.86 -4.44 30.99
C GLN A 31 2.65 -3.89 31.74
N ASP A 32 2.75 -3.82 33.07
CA ASP A 32 1.72 -3.26 33.94
C ASP A 32 1.41 -1.79 33.60
N GLY A 33 0.11 -1.46 33.52
CA GLY A 33 -0.37 -0.09 33.30
C GLY A 33 -0.32 0.42 31.86
N ARG A 34 0.00 -0.44 30.88
CA ARG A 34 -0.14 -0.17 29.44
C ARG A 34 -1.28 -1.00 28.82
N TRP A 35 -1.76 -0.59 27.65
CA TRP A 35 -2.77 -1.35 26.90
C TRP A 35 -2.23 -2.75 26.59
N GLU A 36 -2.98 -3.77 26.95
CA GLU A 36 -2.61 -5.16 26.69
C GLU A 36 -2.86 -5.53 25.23
N VAL A 37 -2.18 -6.55 24.72
CA VAL A 37 -2.41 -7.07 23.35
C VAL A 37 -3.89 -7.46 23.16
N ALA A 38 -4.51 -8.00 24.22
CA ALA A 38 -5.93 -8.37 24.23
C ALA A 38 -6.88 -7.18 23.96
N ASP A 39 -6.52 -5.96 24.36
CA ASP A 39 -7.36 -4.76 24.18
C ASP A 39 -7.57 -4.39 22.70
N TYR A 40 -6.63 -4.78 21.84
CA TYR A 40 -6.72 -4.53 20.40
C TYR A 40 -7.70 -5.49 19.72
N GLY A 41 -7.87 -6.70 20.27
CA GLY A 41 -8.86 -7.68 19.83
C GLY A 41 -8.67 -8.14 18.38
N ASP A 42 -7.41 -8.30 17.95
CA ASP A 42 -7.06 -8.70 16.59
C ASP A 42 -5.79 -9.57 16.61
N VAL A 43 -5.88 -10.76 16.03
CA VAL A 43 -4.80 -11.75 15.98
C VAL A 43 -3.64 -11.36 15.06
N ASP A 44 -3.86 -10.43 14.13
CA ASP A 44 -2.84 -9.87 13.25
C ASP A 44 -2.34 -8.51 13.75
N PHE A 45 -2.61 -8.13 15.01
CA PHE A 45 -2.04 -6.93 15.61
C PHE A 45 -0.54 -7.10 15.89
N ASP A 46 0.29 -6.32 15.21
CA ASP A 46 1.73 -6.20 15.50
C ASP A 46 1.96 -5.15 16.58
N HIS A 47 2.35 -5.60 17.78
CA HIS A 47 2.62 -4.71 18.90
C HIS A 47 3.76 -3.73 18.57
N PRO A 48 3.64 -2.42 18.92
CA PRO A 48 4.67 -1.42 18.61
C PRO A 48 6.08 -1.74 19.11
N ASP A 49 6.18 -2.56 20.15
CA ASP A 49 7.45 -2.98 20.75
C ASP A 49 8.08 -4.22 20.09
N THR A 50 7.28 -5.06 19.43
CA THR A 50 7.75 -6.33 18.82
C THR A 50 7.92 -6.25 17.29
N ARG A 51 7.33 -5.25 16.63
CA ARG A 51 7.45 -5.06 15.18
C ARG A 51 8.90 -4.77 14.73
N PRO A 52 9.26 -5.08 13.46
CA PRO A 52 10.57 -4.76 12.91
C PRO A 52 10.92 -3.26 12.98
N ARG A 53 12.21 -2.95 13.19
CA ARG A 53 12.72 -1.56 13.33
C ARG A 53 12.33 -0.65 12.17
N LEU A 54 12.32 -1.17 10.94
CA LEU A 54 12.01 -0.39 9.73
C LEU A 54 10.51 -0.23 9.44
N ARG A 55 9.62 -0.73 10.30
CA ARG A 55 8.17 -0.65 10.09
C ARG A 55 7.71 0.79 9.87
N GLY A 56 7.07 1.02 8.72
CA GLY A 56 6.50 2.30 8.31
C GLY A 56 7.50 3.36 7.82
N TRP A 57 8.82 3.14 7.92
CA TRP A 57 9.82 4.13 7.47
C TRP A 57 9.84 4.30 5.95
N LEU A 58 9.70 3.20 5.21
CA LEU A 58 9.69 3.24 3.75
C LEU A 58 8.54 4.12 3.22
N HIS A 59 7.32 3.94 3.74
CA HIS A 59 6.18 4.77 3.38
C HIS A 59 6.31 6.21 3.87
N LEU A 60 7.00 6.48 4.99
CA LEU A 60 7.27 7.84 5.42
C LEU A 60 8.14 8.59 4.42
N PHE A 61 9.23 7.98 3.93
CA PHE A 61 10.06 8.60 2.89
C PHE A 61 9.30 8.72 1.57
N ALA A 62 8.53 7.69 1.19
CA ALA A 62 7.71 7.71 -0.02
C ALA A 62 6.61 8.79 0.03
N PHE A 63 6.09 9.15 1.21
CA PHE A 63 5.14 10.26 1.36
C PHE A 63 5.75 11.60 0.96
N PHE A 64 6.96 11.92 1.40
CA PHE A 64 7.63 13.15 0.95
C PHE A 64 8.01 13.08 -0.54
N GLY A 65 8.44 11.89 -1.00
CA GLY A 65 8.67 11.64 -2.42
C GLY A 65 7.43 11.87 -3.27
N SER A 66 6.24 11.48 -2.81
CA SER A 66 4.99 11.65 -3.57
C SER A 66 4.50 13.09 -3.60
N ILE A 67 4.87 13.93 -2.64
CA ILE A 67 4.64 15.39 -2.72
C ILE A 67 5.41 15.95 -3.92
N VAL A 68 6.70 15.62 -4.03
CA VAL A 68 7.55 16.08 -5.14
C VAL A 68 7.05 15.51 -6.47
N ALA A 69 6.73 14.22 -6.50
CA ALA A 69 6.19 13.55 -7.69
C ALA A 69 4.89 14.22 -8.16
N GLY A 70 3.96 14.51 -7.26
CA GLY A 70 2.72 15.23 -7.58
C GLY A 70 2.96 16.66 -8.05
N ALA A 71 3.85 17.41 -7.38
CA ALA A 71 4.20 18.77 -7.75
C ALA A 71 4.82 18.87 -9.16
N VAL A 72 5.44 17.78 -9.65
CA VAL A 72 5.99 17.69 -11.01
C VAL A 72 4.93 17.21 -12.00
N LEU A 73 4.27 16.08 -11.75
CA LEU A 73 3.43 15.43 -12.76
C LEU A 73 2.11 16.17 -13.00
N ILE A 74 1.53 16.79 -11.98
CA ILE A 74 0.24 17.49 -12.10
C ILE A 74 0.33 18.68 -13.06
N PRO A 75 1.30 19.62 -12.94
CA PRO A 75 1.45 20.71 -13.90
C PRO A 75 1.76 20.23 -15.32
N LEU A 76 2.59 19.18 -15.46
CA LEU A 76 2.91 18.60 -16.78
C LEU A 76 1.65 18.06 -17.46
N ALA A 77 0.80 17.35 -16.72
CA ALA A 77 -0.47 16.85 -17.23
C ALA A 77 -1.44 17.99 -17.55
N ALA A 78 -1.56 18.98 -16.67
CA ALA A 78 -2.46 20.12 -16.84
C ALA A 78 -2.09 21.00 -18.04
N ALA A 79 -0.80 21.02 -18.43
CA ALA A 79 -0.32 21.71 -19.61
C ALA A 79 -0.78 21.05 -20.93
N GLN A 80 -1.05 19.74 -20.92
CA GLN A 80 -1.60 19.03 -22.09
C GLN A 80 -3.11 19.30 -22.21
N SER A 81 -3.87 19.07 -21.13
CA SER A 81 -5.27 19.46 -21.04
C SER A 81 -5.80 19.44 -19.61
N ALA A 82 -6.96 20.07 -19.41
CA ALA A 82 -7.69 20.00 -18.14
C ALA A 82 -8.02 18.55 -17.76
N ARG A 83 -8.37 17.69 -18.74
CA ARG A 83 -8.68 16.26 -18.53
C ARG A 83 -7.49 15.50 -17.98
N ALA A 84 -6.31 15.72 -18.55
CA ALA A 84 -5.07 15.14 -18.05
C ALA A 84 -4.72 15.68 -16.66
N GLY A 85 -4.80 17.00 -16.46
CA GLY A 85 -4.50 17.65 -15.18
C GLY A 85 -5.29 17.09 -13.99
N TRP A 86 -6.61 17.01 -14.10
CA TRP A 86 -7.43 16.54 -12.96
C TRP A 86 -7.29 15.03 -12.71
N SER A 87 -7.19 14.22 -13.77
CA SER A 87 -7.07 12.75 -13.63
C SER A 87 -5.76 12.36 -12.93
N VAL A 88 -4.68 13.05 -13.28
CA VAL A 88 -3.37 12.91 -12.64
C VAL A 88 -3.35 13.49 -11.23
N ALA A 89 -4.02 14.63 -10.99
CA ALA A 89 -4.16 15.18 -9.64
C ALA A 89 -4.88 14.20 -8.69
N LEU A 90 -5.95 13.56 -9.15
CA LEU A 90 -6.65 12.53 -8.38
C LEU A 90 -5.72 11.36 -8.04
N TYR A 91 -4.99 10.85 -9.03
CA TYR A 91 -3.97 9.81 -8.82
C TYR A 91 -2.90 10.22 -7.80
N CYS A 92 -2.31 11.42 -7.92
CA CYS A 92 -1.28 11.87 -6.99
C CYS A 92 -1.80 12.04 -5.57
N VAL A 93 -3.05 12.50 -5.39
CA VAL A 93 -3.70 12.58 -4.07
C VAL A 93 -3.89 11.20 -3.45
N THR A 94 -4.21 10.17 -4.23
CA THR A 94 -4.34 8.81 -3.67
C THR A 94 -2.99 8.20 -3.29
N ILE A 95 -1.91 8.46 -4.04
CA ILE A 95 -0.53 8.08 -3.63
C ILE A 95 -0.14 8.77 -2.31
N LEU A 96 -0.37 10.09 -2.23
CA LEU A 96 -0.12 10.87 -1.01
C LEU A 96 -0.87 10.31 0.19
N GLY A 97 -2.17 10.02 0.00
CA GLY A 97 -3.00 9.39 1.01
C GLY A 97 -2.49 8.01 1.42
N LEU A 98 -2.13 7.15 0.47
CA LEU A 98 -1.63 5.79 0.74
C LEU A 98 -0.38 5.84 1.63
N PHE A 99 0.65 6.56 1.18
CA PHE A 99 1.92 6.60 1.91
C PHE A 99 1.80 7.38 3.22
N GLY A 100 1.06 8.49 3.22
CA GLY A 100 0.88 9.34 4.41
C GLY A 100 0.10 8.63 5.52
N VAL A 101 -1.05 8.04 5.18
CA VAL A 101 -1.87 7.28 6.14
C VAL A 101 -1.11 6.06 6.65
N SER A 102 -0.41 5.35 5.76
CA SER A 102 0.35 4.16 6.15
C SER A 102 1.56 4.47 7.03
N ALA A 103 2.29 5.54 6.71
CA ALA A 103 3.35 6.04 7.58
C ALA A 103 2.79 6.42 8.96
N LEU A 104 1.67 7.16 9.01
CA LEU A 104 1.08 7.58 10.27
C LEU A 104 0.55 6.39 11.10
N TYR A 105 -0.09 5.41 10.46
CA TYR A 105 -0.57 4.19 11.08
C TYR A 105 0.58 3.41 11.73
N HIS A 106 1.68 3.23 10.99
CA HIS A 106 2.80 2.43 11.45
C HIS A 106 3.80 3.18 12.33
N ARG A 107 3.97 4.49 12.23
CA ARG A 107 5.01 5.20 13.01
C ARG A 107 4.54 5.60 14.40
N ARG A 108 3.24 5.85 14.59
CA ARG A 108 2.69 6.30 15.87
C ARG A 108 2.19 5.15 16.74
N ARG A 109 2.36 5.28 18.07
CA ARG A 109 1.68 4.44 19.06
C ARG A 109 0.27 4.98 19.27
N TRP A 110 -0.72 4.13 19.07
CA TRP A 110 -2.14 4.49 19.18
C TRP A 110 -2.77 3.77 20.36
N SER A 111 -3.79 4.38 20.98
CA SER A 111 -4.70 3.64 21.87
C SER A 111 -5.48 2.59 21.05
N PRO A 112 -6.08 1.56 21.68
CA PRO A 112 -6.83 0.54 20.96
C PRO A 112 -7.90 1.10 20.01
N ARG A 113 -8.61 2.15 20.43
CA ARG A 113 -9.59 2.87 19.58
C ARG A 113 -8.92 3.59 18.40
N GLY A 114 -7.83 4.33 18.65
CA GLY A 114 -7.09 5.05 17.62
C GLY A 114 -6.45 4.11 16.60
N TRP A 115 -5.94 2.97 17.06
CA TRP A 115 -5.37 1.94 16.20
C TRP A 115 -6.42 1.37 15.24
N LYS A 116 -7.62 1.03 15.74
CA LYS A 116 -8.73 0.55 14.89
C LYS A 116 -9.11 1.60 13.84
N LEU A 117 -9.17 2.88 14.20
CA LEU A 117 -9.46 3.96 13.23
C LEU A 117 -8.37 4.06 12.15
N MET A 118 -7.10 4.04 12.55
CA MET A 118 -6.01 4.12 11.58
C MET A 118 -5.88 2.86 10.73
N LYS A 119 -6.19 1.67 11.28
CA LYS A 119 -6.27 0.43 10.50
C LYS A 119 -7.35 0.50 9.43
N ARG A 120 -8.52 1.09 9.74
CA ARG A 120 -9.56 1.36 8.75
C ARG A 120 -9.03 2.23 7.62
N ALA A 121 -8.41 3.36 7.97
CA ALA A 121 -7.88 4.30 7.01
C ALA A 121 -6.79 3.66 6.13
N ASP A 122 -5.77 3.04 6.73
CA ASP A 122 -4.64 2.43 6.03
C ASP A 122 -5.08 1.33 5.05
N HIS A 123 -5.91 0.40 5.51
CA HIS A 123 -6.40 -0.68 4.65
C HIS A 123 -7.40 -0.20 3.58
N SER A 124 -8.11 0.90 3.84
CA SER A 124 -9.02 1.53 2.87
C SER A 124 -8.24 2.25 1.77
N MET A 125 -7.12 2.88 2.11
CA MET A 125 -6.30 3.60 1.13
C MET A 125 -5.77 2.70 0.03
N ILE A 126 -5.55 1.40 0.27
CA ILE A 126 -5.17 0.45 -0.78
C ILE A 126 -6.23 0.42 -1.89
N PHE A 127 -7.52 0.34 -1.53
CA PHE A 127 -8.63 0.34 -2.50
C PHE A 127 -8.73 1.65 -3.28
N VAL A 128 -8.68 2.77 -2.56
CA VAL A 128 -8.76 4.11 -3.16
C VAL A 128 -7.57 4.37 -4.07
N PHE A 129 -6.38 3.92 -3.69
CA PHE A 129 -5.17 4.06 -4.48
C PHE A 129 -5.21 3.22 -5.76
N ILE A 130 -5.72 1.99 -5.72
CA ILE A 130 -5.95 1.20 -6.94
C ILE A 130 -6.84 1.97 -7.91
N ALA A 131 -8.02 2.45 -7.46
CA ALA A 131 -8.93 3.21 -8.32
C ALA A 131 -8.34 4.54 -8.83
N GLY A 132 -7.60 5.25 -7.98
CA GLY A 132 -6.88 6.47 -8.35
C GLY A 132 -5.82 6.20 -9.42
N THR A 133 -5.09 5.09 -9.32
CA THR A 133 -4.09 4.68 -10.32
C THR A 133 -4.72 4.44 -11.68
N TYR A 134 -5.88 3.79 -11.73
CA TYR A 134 -6.62 3.55 -12.96
C TYR A 134 -7.14 4.82 -13.64
N THR A 135 -7.32 5.91 -12.90
CA THR A 135 -8.01 7.10 -13.41
C THR A 135 -7.33 7.73 -14.63
N PRO A 136 -6.02 8.07 -14.61
CA PRO A 136 -5.35 8.60 -15.80
C PRO A 136 -5.32 7.59 -16.96
N PHE A 137 -5.13 6.29 -16.71
CA PHE A 137 -5.16 5.28 -17.80
C PHE A 137 -6.54 5.19 -18.44
N ALA A 138 -7.60 5.12 -17.66
CA ALA A 138 -8.96 4.99 -18.17
C ALA A 138 -9.40 6.20 -18.99
N LEU A 139 -8.92 7.40 -18.63
CA LEU A 139 -9.35 8.64 -19.28
C LEU A 139 -8.46 9.08 -20.43
N LEU A 140 -7.21 8.62 -20.46
CA LEU A 140 -6.20 9.06 -21.42
C LEU A 140 -5.63 7.89 -22.25
N ALA A 141 -5.78 6.63 -21.86
CA ALA A 141 -5.21 5.50 -22.59
C ALA A 141 -6.25 4.45 -23.01
N VAL A 142 -7.54 4.75 -22.87
CA VAL A 142 -8.65 3.86 -23.23
C VAL A 142 -9.77 4.65 -23.91
N PRO A 143 -10.26 4.23 -25.08
CA PRO A 143 -11.37 4.89 -25.76
C PRO A 143 -12.67 4.87 -24.95
N GLU A 144 -13.51 5.88 -25.15
CA GLU A 144 -14.89 5.86 -24.64
C GLU A 144 -15.76 4.92 -25.51
N PRO A 145 -16.69 4.14 -24.90
CA PRO A 145 -17.10 4.18 -23.50
C PRO A 145 -16.29 3.27 -22.55
N THR A 146 -15.37 2.46 -23.06
CA THR A 146 -14.62 1.46 -22.27
C THR A 146 -13.87 2.06 -21.09
N GLY A 147 -13.25 3.23 -21.26
CA GLY A 147 -12.60 3.97 -20.17
C GLY A 147 -13.55 4.29 -19.00
N TRP A 148 -14.79 4.70 -19.30
CA TRP A 148 -15.80 4.94 -18.27
C TRP A 148 -16.26 3.67 -17.57
N TRP A 149 -16.38 2.56 -18.30
CA TRP A 149 -16.68 1.26 -17.69
C TRP A 149 -15.57 0.82 -16.73
N LEU A 150 -14.32 0.98 -17.13
CA LEU A 150 -13.18 0.69 -16.26
C LEU A 150 -13.23 1.54 -14.98
N LEU A 151 -13.45 2.86 -15.10
CA LEU A 151 -13.62 3.76 -13.95
C LEU A 151 -14.74 3.31 -13.02
N LEU A 152 -15.92 3.01 -13.57
CA LEU A 152 -17.07 2.58 -12.79
C LEU A 152 -16.75 1.30 -12.02
N THR A 153 -16.11 0.33 -12.68
CA THR A 153 -15.69 -0.93 -12.05
C THR A 153 -14.71 -0.67 -10.91
N VAL A 154 -13.64 0.10 -11.14
CA VAL A 154 -12.59 0.25 -10.14
C VAL A 154 -13.02 1.12 -8.95
N TRP A 155 -13.80 2.18 -9.18
CA TRP A 155 -14.30 3.04 -8.11
C TRP A 155 -15.45 2.40 -7.33
N SER A 156 -16.32 1.62 -7.98
CA SER A 156 -17.34 0.82 -7.26
C SER A 156 -16.68 -0.27 -6.42
N GLY A 157 -15.70 -0.98 -6.98
CA GLY A 157 -14.90 -1.96 -6.24
C GLY A 157 -14.17 -1.33 -5.06
N ALA A 158 -13.62 -0.12 -5.24
CA ALA A 158 -12.98 0.62 -4.16
C ALA A 158 -13.98 1.02 -3.07
N ALA A 159 -15.15 1.55 -3.43
CA ALA A 159 -16.20 1.90 -2.47
C ALA A 159 -16.66 0.69 -1.63
N LEU A 160 -16.85 -0.47 -2.27
CA LEU A 160 -17.18 -1.72 -1.59
C LEU A 160 -16.04 -2.18 -0.66
N GLY A 161 -14.79 -2.10 -1.12
CA GLY A 161 -13.62 -2.45 -0.33
C GLY A 161 -13.41 -1.55 0.88
N VAL A 162 -13.57 -0.23 0.72
CA VAL A 162 -13.55 0.75 1.82
C VAL A 162 -14.66 0.45 2.82
N THR A 163 -15.89 0.19 2.33
CA THR A 163 -17.02 -0.18 3.19
C THR A 163 -16.72 -1.43 4.01
N LEU A 164 -16.14 -2.46 3.38
CA LEU A 164 -15.70 -3.67 4.08
C LEU A 164 -14.72 -3.36 5.22
N LYS A 165 -13.71 -2.50 5.00
CA LYS A 165 -12.73 -2.14 6.04
C LYS A 165 -13.30 -1.21 7.11
N VAL A 166 -14.26 -0.35 6.77
CA VAL A 166 -14.96 0.54 7.70
C VAL A 166 -16.03 -0.19 8.52
N ILE A 167 -16.58 -1.30 8.06
CA ILE A 167 -17.49 -2.13 8.88
C ILE A 167 -16.69 -3.17 9.66
N TRP A 168 -15.73 -3.85 9.01
CA TRP A 168 -14.95 -4.93 9.58
C TRP A 168 -13.43 -4.67 9.48
N PRO A 169 -12.86 -3.90 10.43
CA PRO A 169 -11.46 -3.47 10.36
C PRO A 169 -10.49 -4.61 10.66
N THR A 170 -10.95 -5.61 11.42
CA THR A 170 -10.22 -6.83 11.80
C THR A 170 -10.48 -7.97 10.82
N ALA A 171 -11.07 -7.68 9.65
CA ALA A 171 -11.27 -8.68 8.61
C ALA A 171 -9.93 -9.34 8.25
N PRO A 172 -9.87 -10.67 8.20
CA PRO A 172 -8.63 -11.39 8.04
C PRO A 172 -7.99 -11.07 6.68
N ARG A 173 -6.66 -11.03 6.62
CA ARG A 173 -5.94 -10.67 5.41
C ARG A 173 -6.14 -11.63 4.23
N TRP A 174 -6.45 -12.91 4.48
CA TRP A 174 -6.80 -13.85 3.42
C TRP A 174 -8.07 -13.45 2.65
N LEU A 175 -8.95 -12.65 3.27
CA LEU A 175 -10.11 -12.06 2.59
C LEU A 175 -9.73 -10.78 1.84
N GLY A 176 -8.96 -9.89 2.48
CA GLY A 176 -8.59 -8.61 1.89
C GLY A 176 -7.69 -8.71 0.66
N VAL A 177 -6.64 -9.55 0.74
CA VAL A 177 -5.61 -9.66 -0.29
C VAL A 177 -6.17 -10.08 -1.65
N PRO A 178 -7.01 -11.14 -1.77
CA PRO A 178 -7.62 -11.50 -3.04
C PRO A 178 -8.49 -10.39 -3.63
N ILE A 179 -9.20 -9.61 -2.81
CA ILE A 179 -10.04 -8.50 -3.31
C ILE A 179 -9.15 -7.38 -3.86
N TYR A 180 -8.04 -7.05 -3.19
CA TYR A 180 -7.06 -6.09 -3.71
C TYR A 180 -6.49 -6.54 -5.06
N LEU A 181 -6.12 -7.82 -5.18
CA LEU A 181 -5.59 -8.37 -6.42
C LEU A 181 -6.65 -8.38 -7.53
N ALA A 182 -7.86 -8.84 -7.25
CA ALA A 182 -8.94 -8.86 -8.23
C ALA A 182 -9.23 -7.46 -8.79
N LEU A 183 -9.31 -6.45 -7.91
CA LEU A 183 -9.49 -5.06 -8.34
C LEU A 183 -8.25 -4.53 -9.09
N GLY A 184 -7.06 -4.85 -8.60
CA GLY A 184 -5.79 -4.42 -9.17
C GLY A 184 -5.49 -4.98 -10.55
N TRP A 185 -6.10 -6.09 -10.95
CA TRP A 185 -5.92 -6.73 -12.26
C TRP A 185 -6.99 -6.35 -13.31
N ALA A 186 -7.89 -5.39 -13.00
CA ALA A 186 -8.89 -4.89 -13.95
C ALA A 186 -8.29 -4.35 -15.27
N ALA A 187 -7.02 -3.91 -15.27
CA ALA A 187 -6.28 -3.42 -16.43
C ALA A 187 -6.18 -4.47 -17.55
N VAL A 188 -6.23 -5.77 -17.22
CA VAL A 188 -6.10 -6.86 -18.22
C VAL A 188 -7.08 -6.70 -19.37
N PHE A 189 -8.28 -6.18 -19.09
CA PHE A 189 -9.32 -6.00 -20.09
C PHE A 189 -9.05 -4.85 -21.07
N VAL A 190 -8.07 -3.98 -20.80
CA VAL A 190 -7.75 -2.79 -21.60
C VAL A 190 -6.26 -2.72 -21.99
N LEU A 191 -5.50 -3.82 -21.87
CA LEU A 191 -4.06 -3.81 -22.19
C LEU A 191 -3.77 -3.51 -23.66
N VAL A 192 -4.66 -3.91 -24.57
CA VAL A 192 -4.53 -3.61 -26.01
C VAL A 192 -4.67 -2.11 -26.24
N ASP A 193 -5.68 -1.47 -25.66
CA ASP A 193 -5.86 -0.02 -25.74
C ASP A 193 -4.63 0.73 -25.19
N ILE A 194 -4.12 0.28 -24.04
CA ILE A 194 -2.91 0.87 -23.43
C ILE A 194 -1.68 0.69 -24.32
N LEU A 195 -1.52 -0.47 -24.96
CA LEU A 195 -0.41 -0.73 -25.88
C LEU A 195 -0.47 0.22 -27.08
N GLU A 196 -1.64 0.35 -27.70
CA GLU A 196 -1.83 1.12 -28.92
C GLU A 196 -1.80 2.63 -28.67
N LEU A 197 -2.32 3.10 -27.53
CA LEU A 197 -2.51 4.53 -27.25
C LEU A 197 -1.46 5.13 -26.30
N ALA A 198 -0.92 4.35 -25.36
CA ALA A 198 0.12 4.82 -24.44
C ALA A 198 1.51 4.25 -24.77
N GLY A 199 1.59 3.24 -25.64
CA GLY A 199 2.83 2.64 -26.12
C GLY A 199 3.37 1.52 -25.23
N VAL A 200 4.32 0.77 -25.79
CA VAL A 200 4.91 -0.43 -25.16
C VAL A 200 5.56 -0.13 -23.81
N THR A 201 6.20 1.04 -23.65
CA THR A 201 6.85 1.42 -22.39
C THR A 201 5.84 1.57 -21.26
N ALA A 202 4.71 2.24 -21.52
CA ALA A 202 3.64 2.39 -20.53
C ALA A 202 3.05 1.04 -20.13
N LEU A 203 2.80 0.17 -21.12
CA LEU A 203 2.30 -1.19 -20.88
C LEU A 203 3.25 -2.01 -19.99
N VAL A 204 4.55 -2.04 -20.33
CA VAL A 204 5.55 -2.82 -19.58
C VAL A 204 5.68 -2.31 -18.15
N LEU A 205 5.71 -0.99 -17.95
CA LEU A 205 5.76 -0.40 -16.61
C LEU A 205 4.49 -0.68 -15.80
N LEU A 206 3.31 -0.61 -16.42
CA LEU A 206 2.04 -0.97 -15.79
C LEU A 206 2.04 -2.44 -15.36
N ALA A 207 2.43 -3.35 -16.25
CA ALA A 207 2.51 -4.79 -15.99
C ALA A 207 3.54 -5.11 -14.91
N ALA A 208 4.75 -4.54 -15.00
CA ALA A 208 5.80 -4.71 -13.99
C ALA A 208 5.33 -4.23 -12.61
N GLY A 209 4.70 -3.05 -12.53
CA GLY A 209 4.12 -2.56 -11.29
C GLY A 209 3.01 -3.47 -10.75
N GLY A 210 2.11 -3.97 -11.62
CA GLY A 210 1.06 -4.92 -11.22
C GLY A 210 1.61 -6.24 -10.67
N LEU A 211 2.68 -6.76 -11.28
CA LEU A 211 3.40 -7.94 -10.78
C LEU A 211 4.08 -7.67 -9.43
N LEU A 212 4.75 -6.51 -9.29
CA LEU A 212 5.38 -6.11 -8.03
C LEU A 212 4.36 -5.98 -6.88
N TYR A 213 3.21 -5.35 -7.12
CA TYR A 213 2.11 -5.33 -6.15
C TYR A 213 1.66 -6.74 -5.77
N SER A 214 1.53 -7.63 -6.76
CA SER A 214 1.11 -9.01 -6.54
C SER A 214 2.12 -9.79 -5.68
N VAL A 215 3.40 -9.68 -5.99
CA VAL A 215 4.48 -10.30 -5.21
C VAL A 215 4.51 -9.75 -3.78
N GLY A 216 4.40 -8.43 -3.61
CA GLY A 216 4.31 -7.81 -2.29
C GLY A 216 3.10 -8.31 -1.50
N ALA A 217 1.93 -8.38 -2.13
CA ALA A 217 0.69 -8.84 -1.50
C ALA A 217 0.78 -10.32 -1.06
N ILE A 218 1.43 -11.17 -1.86
CA ILE A 218 1.71 -12.57 -1.52
C ILE A 218 2.69 -12.65 -0.34
N ALA A 219 3.75 -11.83 -0.33
CA ALA A 219 4.68 -11.77 0.80
C ALA A 219 3.95 -11.38 2.10
N TYR A 220 3.08 -10.38 2.03
CA TYR A 220 2.23 -9.96 3.14
C TYR A 220 1.26 -11.06 3.62
N ALA A 221 0.57 -11.74 2.70
CA ALA A 221 -0.37 -12.80 3.04
C ALA A 221 0.33 -14.01 3.67
N SER A 222 1.51 -14.38 3.17
CA SER A 222 2.27 -15.55 3.63
C SER A 222 3.12 -15.32 4.88
N LYS A 223 3.25 -14.07 5.36
CA LYS A 223 4.19 -13.66 6.43
C LYS A 223 5.66 -14.03 6.13
N ARG A 224 6.04 -14.10 4.86
CA ARG A 224 7.40 -14.45 4.42
C ARG A 224 7.78 -13.67 3.14
N PRO A 225 9.07 -13.45 2.84
CA PRO A 225 10.24 -13.79 3.66
C PRO A 225 10.47 -12.80 4.81
N ASN A 226 11.39 -13.14 5.72
CA ASN A 226 11.92 -12.22 6.73
C ASN A 226 13.44 -12.05 6.51
N PRO A 227 13.86 -11.20 5.57
CA PRO A 227 15.26 -11.10 5.13
C PRO A 227 16.22 -10.74 6.26
N TRP A 228 15.79 -9.88 7.19
CA TRP A 228 16.57 -9.48 8.35
C TRP A 228 15.67 -9.48 9.58
N PRO A 229 15.59 -10.60 10.33
CA PRO A 229 14.77 -10.73 11.53
C PRO A 229 14.95 -9.53 12.50
N GLY A 230 13.84 -9.05 13.06
CA GLY A 230 13.81 -7.88 13.96
C GLY A 230 14.03 -6.49 13.30
N THR A 231 14.52 -6.44 12.06
CA THR A 231 14.81 -5.16 11.37
C THR A 231 13.99 -4.96 10.10
N PHE A 232 13.92 -5.97 9.23
CA PHE A 232 13.23 -5.95 7.93
C PHE A 232 12.56 -7.31 7.66
N GLY A 233 11.23 -7.34 7.77
CA GLY A 233 10.41 -8.54 7.58
C GLY A 233 9.52 -8.48 6.34
N TYR A 234 8.58 -9.42 6.27
CA TYR A 234 7.63 -9.56 5.14
C TYR A 234 6.80 -8.30 4.89
N HIS A 235 6.49 -7.53 5.92
CA HIS A 235 5.70 -6.30 5.82
C HIS A 235 6.52 -5.17 5.19
N GLU A 236 7.82 -5.10 5.51
CA GLU A 236 8.74 -4.15 4.88
C GLU A 236 9.02 -4.54 3.41
N VAL A 237 9.08 -5.84 3.09
CA VAL A 237 9.10 -6.32 1.70
C VAL A 237 7.87 -5.83 0.95
N PHE A 238 6.67 -5.98 1.54
CA PHE A 238 5.43 -5.48 0.95
C PHE A 238 5.47 -3.96 0.70
N HIS A 239 5.92 -3.17 1.69
CA HIS A 239 6.10 -1.72 1.51
C HIS A 239 7.10 -1.38 0.41
N ALA A 240 8.24 -2.07 0.35
CA ALA A 240 9.25 -1.84 -0.69
C ALA A 240 8.68 -2.13 -2.10
N MET A 241 8.01 -3.27 -2.26
CA MET A 241 7.37 -3.64 -3.54
C MET A 241 6.28 -2.64 -3.94
N THR A 242 5.50 -2.15 -2.97
CA THR A 242 4.46 -1.13 -3.19
C THR A 242 5.07 0.18 -3.69
N ILE A 243 6.21 0.61 -3.14
CA ILE A 243 6.90 1.82 -3.58
C ILE A 243 7.47 1.67 -4.99
N VAL A 244 8.16 0.57 -5.27
CA VAL A 244 8.73 0.34 -6.62
C VAL A 244 7.61 0.22 -7.65
N ALA A 245 6.51 -0.46 -7.33
CA ALA A 245 5.34 -0.54 -8.18
C ALA A 245 4.70 0.84 -8.43
N ALA A 246 4.57 1.68 -7.39
CA ALA A 246 4.08 3.04 -7.52
C ALA A 246 4.97 3.91 -8.41
N ILE A 247 6.30 3.74 -8.34
CA ILE A 247 7.25 4.42 -9.23
C ILE A 247 7.04 3.95 -10.68
N CYS A 248 6.91 2.65 -10.92
CA CYS A 248 6.62 2.13 -12.26
C CYS A 248 5.33 2.74 -12.82
N HIS A 249 4.26 2.75 -12.03
CA HIS A 249 2.96 3.31 -12.45
C HIS A 249 3.02 4.83 -12.64
N TYR A 250 3.76 5.56 -11.81
CA TYR A 250 3.97 7.00 -11.99
C TYR A 250 4.65 7.30 -13.32
N ILE A 251 5.71 6.56 -13.66
CA ILE A 251 6.41 6.72 -14.94
C ILE A 251 5.50 6.28 -16.10
N ALA A 252 4.71 5.23 -15.94
CA ALA A 252 3.73 4.83 -16.95
C ALA A 252 2.68 5.94 -17.20
N VAL A 253 2.18 6.60 -16.15
CA VAL A 253 1.27 7.75 -16.27
C VAL A 253 1.95 8.91 -17.00
N TYR A 254 3.24 9.17 -16.76
CA TYR A 254 4.00 10.13 -17.56
C TYR A 254 3.93 9.81 -19.07
N PHE A 255 4.16 8.56 -19.47
CA PHE A 255 4.02 8.17 -20.89
C PHE A 255 2.58 8.29 -21.40
N VAL A 256 1.59 7.94 -20.59
CA VAL A 256 0.17 8.13 -20.93
C VAL A 256 -0.12 9.61 -21.22
N ILE A 257 0.42 10.54 -20.45
CA ILE A 257 0.22 11.99 -20.65
C ILE A 257 0.75 12.50 -22.01
N TYR A 258 1.81 11.89 -22.55
CA TYR A 258 2.48 12.41 -23.76
C TYR A 258 2.23 11.59 -25.03
N ASN A 259 1.85 10.33 -24.90
CA ASN A 259 1.57 9.46 -26.05
C ASN A 259 0.08 9.42 -26.41
N SER A 260 -0.79 9.75 -25.46
CA SER A 260 -2.24 9.67 -25.63
C SER A 260 -2.76 10.62 -26.70
N PRO A 261 -3.75 10.21 -27.51
CA PRO A 261 -4.50 11.11 -28.37
C PRO A 261 -5.61 11.89 -27.63
N TYR A 262 -5.82 11.64 -26.33
CA TYR A 262 -6.88 12.22 -25.50
C TYR A 262 -6.38 13.28 -24.51
N THR A 263 -5.09 13.60 -24.56
CA THR A 263 -4.44 14.67 -23.79
C THR A 263 -4.43 15.94 -24.60
#